data_AF-A0A2T0VR46-F1
#
_entry.id   AF-A0A2T0VR46-F1
#
_cell.length_a   1.000
_cell.length_b   1.000
_cell.length_c   1.000
_cell.angle_alpha   90.00
_cell.angle_beta   90.00
_cell.angle_gamma   90.00
#
_symmetry.space_group_name_H-M   'P 1'
#
loop_
_entity.id
_entity.type
_entity.pdbx_description
1 polymer ?
#
loop_
_entity_poly.entity_id
_entity_poly.type
_entity_poly.pdbx_seq_one_letter_code
_entity_poly.pdbx_strand_id
1 'polypeptide(L)' 'MSAFERRNRLVKARSRGIILMGMDLDDVTHILGRPDDVDTSTSSSGTCQRLTWFKDHRVDHYIRMCGGKVEYHSR' A
#
# COMPACT_ATOMS: atom_id res chain seq x y z
N MET A 1 -6.05 -6.16 19.63
CA MET A 1 -6.90 -5.75 18.49
C MET A 1 -7.43 -7.02 17.83
N SER A 2 -8.75 -7.18 17.76
CA SER A 2 -9.39 -8.38 17.20
C SER A 2 -9.34 -8.37 15.67
N ALA A 3 -9.47 -9.53 15.03
CA ALA A 3 -9.54 -9.65 13.56
C ALA A 3 -10.72 -8.85 12.97
N PHE A 4 -11.83 -8.74 13.71
CA PHE A 4 -13.02 -8.00 13.32
C PHE A 4 -12.76 -6.48 13.26
N GLU A 5 -12.06 -5.93 14.26
CA GLU A 5 -11.68 -4.51 14.28
C GLU A 5 -10.75 -4.15 13.14
N ARG A 6 -9.78 -5.03 12.81
CA ARG A 6 -8.88 -4.85 11.67
C ARG A 6 -9.67 -4.78 10.37
N ARG A 7 -10.63 -5.70 10.14
CA ARG A 7 -11.45 -5.74 8.93
C ARG A 7 -12.36 -4.52 8.79
N ASN A 8 -12.99 -4.05 9.88
CA ASN A 8 -13.80 -2.84 9.84
C ASN A 8 -12.99 -1.57 9.57
N ARG A 9 -11.75 -1.48 10.07
CA ARG A 9 -10.84 -0.38 9.72
C ARG A 9 -10.46 -0.42 8.24
N LEU A 10 -10.18 -1.59 7.69
CA LEU A 10 -9.89 -1.75 6.26
C LEU A 10 -11.07 -1.32 5.39
N VAL A 11 -12.29 -1.73 5.71
CA VAL A 11 -13.51 -1.33 4.98
C VAL A 11 -13.72 0.19 5.04
N LYS A 12 -13.58 0.80 6.22
CA LYS A 12 -13.71 2.25 6.37
C LYS A 12 -12.60 3.01 5.65
N ALA A 13 -11.36 2.53 5.70
CA ALA A 13 -10.23 3.13 5.02
C ALA A 13 -10.39 3.06 3.49
N ARG A 14 -10.86 1.91 2.98
CA ARG A 14 -11.26 1.75 1.58
C ARG A 14 -12.29 2.77 1.14
N SER A 15 -13.37 2.95 1.89
CA SER A 15 -14.40 3.96 1.58
C SER A 15 -13.92 5.41 1.61
N ARG A 16 -12.76 5.67 2.23
CA ARG A 16 -12.20 7.02 2.44
C ARG A 16 -10.94 7.31 1.63
N GLY A 17 -10.45 6.35 0.84
CA GLY A 17 -9.21 6.53 0.11
C GLY A 17 -7.94 6.52 0.98
N ILE A 18 -7.97 5.88 2.15
CA ILE A 18 -6.87 5.94 3.13
C ILE A 18 -6.09 4.62 3.12
N ILE A 19 -4.76 4.70 3.01
CA ILE A 19 -3.86 3.56 3.14
C ILE A 19 -3.49 3.33 4.60
N LEU A 20 -3.50 2.07 5.03
CA LEU A 20 -3.13 1.67 6.38
C LEU A 20 -1.93 0.72 6.36
N MET A 21 -1.12 0.80 7.40
CA MET A 21 -0.02 -0.15 7.62
C MET A 21 -0.56 -1.59 7.74
N GLY A 22 0.13 -2.52 7.11
CA GLY A 22 -0.24 -3.93 7.07
C GLY A 22 -1.38 -4.29 6.11
N MET A 23 -1.82 -3.37 5.24
CA MET A 23 -2.63 -3.71 4.06
C MET A 23 -1.81 -4.55 3.08
N ASP A 24 -2.47 -5.41 2.30
CA ASP A 24 -1.84 -6.07 1.14
C ASP A 24 -2.04 -5.28 -0.14
N LEU A 25 -1.44 -5.78 -1.23
CA LEU A 25 -1.45 -5.15 -2.53
C LEU A 25 -2.87 -5.04 -3.11
N ASP A 26 -3.72 -6.03 -2.85
CA ASP A 26 -5.10 -6.03 -3.33
C ASP A 26 -5.92 -4.94 -2.61
N ASP A 27 -5.72 -4.77 -1.31
CA ASP A 27 -6.30 -3.65 -0.55
C ASP A 27 -5.84 -2.30 -1.09
N VAL A 28 -4.54 -2.13 -1.33
CA VAL A 28 -3.94 -0.89 -1.85
C VAL A 28 -4.44 -0.56 -3.25
N THR A 29 -4.43 -1.54 -4.16
CA THR A 29 -4.82 -1.33 -5.56
C THR A 29 -6.32 -1.12 -5.73
N HIS A 30 -7.14 -1.66 -4.82
CA HIS A 30 -8.57 -1.32 -4.77
C HIS A 30 -8.82 0.15 -4.38
N ILE A 31 -7.90 0.75 -3.61
CA ILE A 31 -8.02 2.13 -3.13
C ILE A 31 -7.45 3.14 -4.11
N LEU A 32 -6.20 2.91 -4.55
CA LEU A 32 -5.44 3.86 -5.37
C LEU A 32 -5.44 3.50 -6.86
N GLY A 33 -5.97 2.34 -7.24
CA GLY A 33 -5.76 1.76 -8.56
C GLY A 33 -4.38 1.11 -8.69
N ARG A 34 -4.02 0.74 -9.91
CA ARG A 34 -2.69 0.16 -10.17
C ARG A 34 -1.61 1.26 -10.05
N PRO A 35 -0.46 0.96 -9.44
CA PRO A 35 0.67 1.88 -9.44
C PRO A 35 1.20 2.11 -10.86
N ASP A 36 1.71 3.30 -11.09
CA ASP A 36 2.35 3.67 -12.36
C ASP A 36 3.76 3.08 -12.47
N ASP A 37 4.46 2.98 -11.33
CA ASP A 37 5.79 2.41 -11.24
C ASP A 37 5.90 1.42 -10.07
N VAL A 38 6.63 0.33 -10.31
CA VAL A 38 6.86 -0.76 -9.36
C VAL A 38 8.32 -1.17 -9.41
N ASP A 39 9.05 -0.80 -8.36
CA ASP A 39 10.43 -1.24 -8.16
C ASP A 39 10.48 -2.36 -7.11
N THR A 40 11.10 -3.48 -7.46
CA THR A 40 11.17 -4.66 -6.59
C THR A 40 12.61 -4.91 -6.17
N SER A 41 12.88 -4.81 -4.87
CA SER A 41 14.17 -5.13 -4.28
C SER A 41 14.06 -6.45 -3.51
N THR A 42 14.90 -7.43 -3.87
CA THR A 42 15.01 -8.70 -3.14
C THR A 42 16.36 -8.73 -2.42
N SER A 43 16.33 -9.11 -1.15
CA SER A 43 17.52 -9.26 -0.30
C SER A 43 17.41 -10.52 0.56
N SER A 44 18.46 -10.84 1.32
CA SER A 44 18.44 -11.96 2.26
C SER A 44 17.36 -11.84 3.35
N SER A 45 16.87 -10.63 3.63
CA SER A 45 15.78 -10.38 4.57
C SER A 45 14.37 -10.42 3.93
N GLY A 46 14.28 -10.69 2.63
CA GLY A 46 13.02 -10.86 1.91
C GLY A 46 12.85 -9.92 0.70
N THR A 47 11.67 -9.99 0.10
CA THR A 47 11.27 -9.15 -1.04
C THR A 47 10.46 -7.94 -0.57
N CYS A 48 10.90 -6.77 -1.01
CA CYS A 48 10.19 -5.52 -0.86
C CYS A 48 9.84 -4.93 -2.23
N GLN A 49 8.69 -4.29 -2.31
CA GLN A 49 8.21 -3.54 -3.47
C GLN A 49 8.01 -2.08 -3.09
N ARG A 50 8.42 -1.18 -3.97
CA ARG A 50 8.15 0.25 -3.92
C ARG A 50 7.15 0.56 -5.03
N LEU A 51 6.00 1.07 -4.65
CA LEU A 51 4.88 1.36 -5.54
C LEU A 51 4.70 2.87 -5.59
N THR A 52 4.67 3.44 -6.79
CA THR A 52 4.56 4.88 -6.98
C THR A 52 3.39 5.21 -7.90
N TRP A 53 2.62 6.22 -7.52
CA TRP A 53 1.57 6.83 -8.34
C TRP A 53 1.94 8.29 -8.63
N PHE A 54 1.73 8.71 -9.87
CA PHE A 54 2.00 10.07 -10.31
C PHE A 54 0.70 10.80 -10.62
N LYS A 55 0.65 12.08 -10.25
CA LYS A 55 -0.39 13.03 -10.64
C LYS A 55 0.27 14.32 -11.09
N ASP A 56 -0.09 14.80 -12.27
CA ASP A 56 0.46 16.05 -12.84
C ASP A 56 2.01 16.09 -12.84
N HIS A 57 2.63 14.96 -13.22
CA HIS A 57 4.08 14.74 -13.23
C HIS A 57 4.79 14.82 -11.88
N ARG A 58 4.04 14.74 -10.77
CA ARG A 58 4.58 14.68 -9.40
C ARG A 58 4.18 13.37 -8.74
N VAL A 59 5.00 12.89 -7.80
CA VAL A 59 4.62 11.77 -6.95
C VAL A 59 3.41 12.19 -6.12
N ASP A 60 2.30 11.47 -6.27
CA ASP A 60 1.07 11.66 -5.49
C ASP A 60 0.99 10.62 -4.37
N HIS A 61 1.41 9.38 -4.63
CA HIS A 61 1.51 8.35 -3.60
C HIS A 61 2.78 7.53 -3.76
N TYR A 62 3.40 7.20 -2.64
CA TYR A 62 4.53 6.28 -2.56
C TYR A 62 4.30 5.28 -1.42
N ILE A 63 4.39 3.99 -1.73
CA ILE A 63 4.19 2.91 -0.75
C ILE A 63 5.38 1.96 -0.82
N ARG A 64 5.92 1.60 0.34
CA ARG A 64 6.83 0.46 0.47
C ARG A 64 6.11 -0.70 1.12
N MET A 65 6.14 -1.84 0.44
CA MET A 65 5.63 -3.11 0.94
C MET A 65 6.78 -4.09 1.10
N CYS A 66 6.85 -4.79 2.22
CA CYS A 66 7.75 -5.93 2.39
C CYS A 66 6.95 -7.12 2.90
N GLY A 67 7.29 -8.33 2.45
CA GLY A 67 6.52 -9.54 2.80
C GLY A 67 5.04 -9.45 2.37
N GLY A 68 4.75 -8.71 1.30
CA GLY A 68 3.40 -8.51 0.78
C GLY A 68 2.50 -7.59 1.62
N LYS A 69 3.05 -6.85 2.58
CA LYS A 69 2.31 -5.95 3.47
C LYS A 69 2.89 -4.54 3.46
N VAL A 70 2.02 -3.52 3.54
CA VAL A 70 2.42 -2.11 3.64
C VAL A 70 3.21 -1.87 4.92
N GLU A 71 4.44 -1.40 4.80
CA GLU A 71 5.28 -0.99 5.93
C GLU A 71 5.49 0.52 5.98
N TYR A 72 5.32 1.20 4.84
CA TYR A 72 5.45 2.65 4.74
C TYR A 72 4.53 3.20 3.65
N HIS A 73 3.98 4.38 3.90
CA HIS A 73 3.17 5.15 2.96
C HIS A 73 3.46 6.64 3.12
N SER A 74 3.68 7.31 1.98
CA SER A 74 3.74 8.76 1.85
C SER A 74 2.75 9.22 0.78
N ARG A 75 2.19 10.41 1.00
CA ARG A 75 1.39 11.15 0.02
C ARG A 75 2.03 12.53 -0.16
#